data_AF-A0A7J4VI54-F1
#
_entry.id   AF-A0A7J4VI54-F1
#
_cell.length_a   1.000
_cell.length_b   1.000
_cell.length_c   1.000
_cell.angle_alpha   90.00
_cell.angle_beta   90.00
_cell.angle_gamma   90.00
#
_symmetry.space_group_name_H-M   'P 1'
#
loop_
_entity.id
_entity.type
_entity.pdbx_description
1 polymer ?
#
loop_
_entity_poly.entity_id
_entity_poly.type
_entity_poly.pdbx_seq_one_letter_code
_entity_poly.pdbx_strand_id
1 'polypeptide(L)'
;MRRFDEIRLPGKHAIRWRFVPKENCWEIAAFQGVETRLTSVTGEQIERRVVRGPGTAEFSEALGMVALSASLKVQSKRLNGSRAV
;
A
#
# COMPACT_ATOMS: atom_id res chain seq x y z
N MET A 1 -17.80 -10.42 -4.23
CA MET A 1 -16.75 -9.87 -3.36
C MET A 1 -15.45 -9.85 -4.18
N ARG A 2 -14.97 -8.68 -4.63
CA ARG A 2 -13.79 -8.62 -5.52
C ARG A 2 -12.57 -9.11 -4.73
N ARG A 3 -11.92 -10.18 -5.21
CA ARG A 3 -10.66 -10.72 -4.65
C ARG A 3 -9.60 -9.63 -4.77
N PHE A 4 -9.18 -9.08 -3.65
CA PHE A 4 -7.90 -8.39 -3.55
C PHE A 4 -6.92 -9.42 -3.01
N ASP A 5 -5.73 -9.45 -3.59
CA ASP A 5 -4.61 -10.07 -2.90
C ASP A 5 -4.07 -9.06 -1.88
N GLU A 6 -3.61 -9.55 -0.73
CA GLU A 6 -3.16 -8.69 0.36
C GLU A 6 -1.93 -9.21 1.08
N ILE A 7 -1.10 -8.27 1.55
CA ILE A 7 -0.05 -8.49 2.54
C ILE A 7 -0.46 -7.76 3.81
N ARG A 8 -0.58 -8.48 4.93
CA ARG A 8 -0.93 -7.89 6.22
C ARG A 8 0.30 -7.35 6.92
N LEU A 9 0.19 -6.11 7.39
CA LEU A 9 1.19 -5.45 8.21
C LEU A 9 0.67 -5.28 9.65
N PRO A 10 1.54 -5.11 10.66
CA PRO A 10 1.11 -4.93 12.04
C PRO A 10 0.18 -3.72 12.24
N GLY A 11 -0.72 -3.78 13.23
CA GLY A 11 -1.56 -2.64 13.61
C GLY A 11 -2.74 -2.36 12.67
N LYS A 12 -3.36 -3.42 12.13
CA LYS A 12 -4.47 -3.34 11.16
C LYS A 12 -4.08 -2.66 9.83
N HIS A 13 -2.81 -2.69 9.45
CA HIS A 13 -2.38 -2.17 8.16
C HIS A 13 -2.33 -3.30 7.13
N ALA A 14 -2.54 -2.97 5.87
CA ALA A 14 -2.46 -3.93 4.78
C ALA A 14 -1.98 -3.25 3.50
N ILE A 15 -1.24 -3.99 2.68
CA ILE A 15 -0.96 -3.62 1.29
C ILE A 15 -1.87 -4.48 0.45
N ARG A 16 -2.63 -3.87 -0.46
CA ARG A 16 -3.54 -4.57 -1.35
C ARG A 16 -3.26 -4.20 -2.77
N TRP A 17 -3.54 -5.13 -3.68
CA TRP A 17 -3.53 -4.83 -5.09
C TRP A 17 -4.74 -5.38 -5.82
N ARG A 18 -5.09 -4.70 -6.91
CA ARG A 18 -6.16 -5.10 -7.83
C ARG A 18 -5.85 -4.63 -9.24
N PHE A 19 -6.40 -5.33 -10.21
CA PHE A 19 -6.48 -4.82 -11.56
C PHE A 19 -7.61 -3.80 -11.69
N VAL A 20 -7.36 -2.70 -12.40
CA VAL A 20 -8.30 -1.62 -12.71
C VAL A 20 -8.60 -1.66 -14.21
N PRO A 21 -9.69 -2.34 -14.63
CA PRO A 21 -9.92 -2.61 -16.06
C PRO A 21 -10.06 -1.35 -16.92
N LYS A 22 -10.67 -0.29 -16.36
CA LYS A 22 -10.88 0.99 -17.08
C LYS A 22 -9.57 1.69 -17.44
N GLU A 23 -8.51 1.46 -16.67
CA GLU A 23 -7.22 2.09 -16.84
C GLU A 23 -6.15 1.11 -17.36
N ASN A 24 -6.53 -0.16 -17.56
CA ASN A 24 -5.64 -1.24 -17.95
C ASN A 24 -4.34 -1.31 -17.12
N CYS A 25 -4.47 -1.11 -15.81
CA CYS A 25 -3.33 -1.07 -14.90
C CYS A 25 -3.64 -1.83 -13.60
N TRP A 26 -2.58 -2.21 -12.88
CA TRP A 26 -2.67 -2.71 -11.53
C TRP A 26 -2.44 -1.58 -10.55
N GLU A 27 -3.33 -1.46 -9.58
CA GLU A 27 -3.22 -0.54 -8.46
C GLU A 27 -2.70 -1.31 -7.26
N ILE A 28 -1.62 -0.82 -6.65
CA ILE A 28 -1.04 -1.34 -5.40
C ILE A 28 -1.11 -0.20 -4.39
N ALA A 29 -1.79 -0.40 -3.26
CA ALA A 29 -1.99 0.64 -2.26
C ALA A 29 -1.91 0.10 -0.84
N ALA A 30 -1.39 0.94 0.07
CA ALA A 30 -1.34 0.63 1.50
C ALA A 30 -2.55 1.23 2.24
N PHE A 31 -3.06 0.53 3.24
CA PHE A 31 -4.28 0.84 3.97
C PHE A 31 -4.07 0.72 5.49
N GLN A 32 -4.85 1.48 6.24
CA GLN A 32 -5.11 1.35 7.67
C GLN A 32 -6.59 0.95 7.85
N GLY A 33 -6.84 -0.21 8.45
CA GLY A 33 -8.18 -0.77 8.57
C GLY A 33 -8.71 -1.30 7.24
N VAL A 34 -10.01 -1.12 7.00
CA VAL A 34 -10.69 -1.71 5.83
C VAL A 34 -10.56 -0.82 4.59
N GLU A 35 -10.61 0.51 4.72
CA GLU A 35 -10.76 1.39 3.55
C GLU A 35 -9.86 2.62 3.55
N THR A 36 -9.23 2.96 4.67
CA THR A 36 -8.43 4.19 4.77
C THR A 36 -7.06 4.00 4.14
N ARG A 37 -6.77 4.68 3.03
CA ARG A 37 -5.43 4.65 2.43
C ARG A 37 -4.41 5.29 3.37
N LEU A 38 -3.24 4.66 3.50
CA LEU A 38 -2.13 5.22 4.24
C LEU A 38 -1.51 6.37 3.46
N THR A 39 -1.12 7.41 4.20
CA THR A 39 -0.36 8.53 3.67
C THR A 39 1.08 8.51 4.19
N SER A 40 2.00 8.98 3.35
CA SER A 40 3.40 9.22 3.69
C SER A 40 3.51 10.33 4.74
N VAL A 41 4.73 10.77 5.04
CA VAL A 41 4.97 11.96 5.88
C VAL A 41 4.69 13.27 5.13
N THR A 42 4.73 13.26 3.79
CA THR A 42 4.44 14.40 2.93
C THR A 42 2.95 14.57 2.64
N GLY A 43 2.10 13.67 3.15
CA GLY A 43 0.66 13.69 2.95
C GLY A 43 0.18 12.93 1.70
N GLU A 44 1.11 12.46 0.86
CA GLU A 44 0.80 11.69 -0.35
C GLU A 44 0.33 10.27 -0.02
N GLN A 45 -0.58 9.72 -0.82
CA GLN A 45 -1.03 8.34 -0.65
C GLN A 45 0.10 7.36 -0.98
N ILE A 46 0.29 6.35 -0.13
CA ILE A 46 1.28 5.30 -0.37
C ILE A 46 0.66 4.29 -1.34
N GLU A 47 0.76 4.59 -2.62
CA GLU A 47 0.26 3.76 -3.72
C GLU A 47 1.15 3.85 -4.96
N ARG A 48 1.01 2.85 -5.85
CA ARG A 48 1.60 2.81 -7.18
C ARG A 48 0.62 2.20 -8.17
N ARG A 49 0.70 2.66 -9.42
CA ARG A 49 0.01 2.06 -10.57
C ARG A 49 1.05 1.55 -11.55
N VAL A 50 0.86 0.34 -12.05
CA VAL A 50 1.77 -0.32 -13.00
C VAL A 50 0.97 -0.96 -14.12
N VAL A 51 1.54 -1.04 -15.32
CA VAL A 51 0.84 -1.64 -16.47
C VAL A 51 0.92 -3.16 -16.40
N ARG A 52 2.07 -3.68 -15.97
CA ARG A 52 2.32 -5.11 -15.87
C ARG A 52 1.85 -5.68 -14.53
N GLY A 53 1.34 -6.91 -14.57
CA GLY A 53 0.72 -7.58 -13.43
C GLY A 53 1.67 -8.41 -12.56
N PRO A 54 1.10 -9.16 -11.59
CA PRO A 54 1.84 -10.08 -10.74
C PRO A 54 2.76 -11.02 -11.52
N GLY A 55 3.94 -11.30 -10.97
CA GLY A 55 4.97 -12.14 -11.61
C GLY A 55 5.93 -11.38 -12.53
N THR A 56 5.74 -10.07 -12.73
CA THR A 56 6.66 -9.21 -13.49
C THR A 56 7.60 -8.42 -12.58
N ALA A 57 8.75 -8.01 -13.11
CA ALA A 57 9.74 -7.21 -12.39
C ALA A 57 9.16 -5.85 -11.95
N GLU A 58 8.48 -5.15 -12.87
CA GLU A 58 7.82 -3.86 -12.61
C GLU A 58 6.83 -3.96 -11.45
N PHE A 59 5.97 -4.99 -11.47
CA PHE A 59 5.01 -5.20 -10.39
C PHE A 59 5.70 -5.51 -9.05
N SER A 60 6.72 -6.36 -9.07
CA SER A 60 7.45 -6.75 -7.85
C SER A 60 8.20 -5.57 -7.24
N GLU A 61 8.80 -4.72 -8.08
CA GLU A 61 9.44 -3.48 -7.67
C GLU A 61 8.43 -2.50 -7.07
N ALA A 62 7.29 -2.28 -7.74
CA ALA A 62 6.23 -1.41 -7.23
C ALA A 62 5.65 -1.92 -5.91
N LEU A 63 5.42 -3.23 -5.79
CA LEU A 63 4.98 -3.85 -4.54
C LEU A 63 6.01 -3.66 -3.42
N GLY A 64 7.30 -3.86 -3.73
CA GLY A 64 8.40 -3.65 -2.80
C GLY A 64 8.48 -2.20 -2.31
N MET A 65 8.36 -1.22 -3.21
CA MET A 65 8.34 0.20 -2.84
C MET A 65 7.17 0.53 -1.91
N VAL A 66 5.94 0.13 -2.25
CA VAL A 66 4.76 0.35 -1.40
C VAL A 66 4.94 -0.33 -0.05
N ALA A 67 5.49 -1.54 -0.02
CA ALA A 67 5.73 -2.28 1.20
C ALA A 67 6.74 -1.62 2.14
N LEU A 68 7.86 -1.14 1.58
CA LEU A 68 8.87 -0.42 2.34
C LEU A 68 8.32 0.89 2.89
N SER A 69 7.65 1.71 2.06
CA SER A 69 7.05 2.97 2.49
C SER A 69 5.99 2.76 3.58
N ALA A 70 5.11 1.76 3.43
CA ALA A 70 4.10 1.44 4.44
C ALA A 70 4.75 0.96 5.75
N SER A 71 5.77 0.10 5.67
CA SER A 71 6.51 -0.39 6.84
C SER A 71 7.20 0.75 7.58
N LEU A 72 7.87 1.66 6.87
CA LEU A 72 8.49 2.84 7.43
C LEU A 72 7.46 3.74 8.13
N LYS A 73 6.28 3.95 7.54
CA LYS A 73 5.20 4.71 8.18
C LYS A 73 4.72 4.05 9.47
N VAL A 74 4.52 2.73 9.46
CA VAL A 74 4.07 1.97 10.64
C VAL A 74 5.12 2.02 11.75
N GLN A 75 6.40 1.86 11.41
CA GLN A 75 7.50 1.98 12.38
C GLN A 75 7.63 3.41 12.91
N SER A 76 7.53 4.42 12.06
CA SER A 76 7.55 5.84 12.46
C SER A 76 6.42 6.17 13.46
N LYS A 77 5.19 5.69 13.21
CA LYS A 77 4.07 5.83 14.15
C LYS A 77 4.34 5.15 15.50
N ARG A 78 5.00 3.99 15.49
CA ARG A 78 5.37 3.28 16.74
C ARG A 78 6.43 4.02 17.53
N LEU A 79 7.47 4.52 16.86
CA LEU A 79 8.59 5.22 17.49
C LEU A 79 8.18 6.59 18.04
N ASN A 80 7.39 7.35 17.28
CA ASN A 80 6.98 8.71 17.65
C ASN A 80 5.72 8.74 18.53
N GLY A 81 5.15 7.58 18.85
CA GLY A 81 3.84 7.44 19.45
C GLY A 81 2.72 7.94 18.54
N SER A 82 1.47 7.57 18.85
CA SER A 82 0.31 8.31 18.35
C SER A 82 0.33 9.70 18.99
N ARG A 83 1.18 10.61 18.50
CA ARG A 83 0.97 12.03 18.72
C ARG A 83 -0.33 12.36 18.00
N ALA A 84 -1.43 12.32 18.76
CA ALA A 84 -2.62 13.08 18.46
C ALA A 84 -2.16 14.53 18.32
N VAL A 85 -2.08 14.98 17.08
CA VAL A 85 -2.25 16.39 16.73
C VAL A 85 -3.71 16.51 16.31
#